data_AF-A0AAU7CG47-F1
#
_entry.id   AF-A0AAU7CG47-F1
#
_cell.length_a   1.000
_cell.length_b   1.000
_cell.length_c   1.000
_cell.angle_alpha   90.00
_cell.angle_beta   90.00
_cell.angle_gamma   90.00
#
_symmetry.space_group_name_H-M   'P 1'
#
loop_
_entity.id
_entity.type
_entity.pdbx_description
1 polymer ?
#
loop_
_entity_poly.entity_id
_entity_poly.type
_entity_poly.pdbx_seq_one_letter_code
_entity_poly.pdbx_strand_id
1 'polypeptide(L)'
;MLEELKEEHIVNKVGGRFKLSTLIQKRMIALNQGARPLVDARGADKMAVVIQEIMQDKIYLDMSGNLQNTEPTEEAEEGGTVDLTQPSE
;
A
#
# COMPACT_ATOMS: atom_id res chain seq x y z
N MET A 1 8.60 1.39 26.09
CA MET A 1 7.28 1.98 26.43
C MET A 1 6.55 2.57 25.20
N LEU A 2 6.91 3.74 24.64
CA LEU A 2 6.19 4.26 23.46
C LEU A 2 6.39 3.43 22.17
N GLU A 3 7.59 2.88 22.00
CA GLU A 3 7.97 2.09 20.82
C GLU A 3 7.32 0.70 20.82
N GLU A 4 7.18 0.13 22.01
CA GLU A 4 6.53 -1.16 22.28
C GLU A 4 5.01 -1.08 22.03
N LEU A 5 4.38 0.04 22.39
CA LEU A 5 2.97 0.31 22.07
C LEU A 5 2.74 0.46 20.56
N LYS A 6 3.69 1.06 19.83
CA LYS A 6 3.64 1.12 18.36
C LYS A 6 3.77 -0.27 17.74
N GLU A 7 4.66 -1.10 18.28
CA GLU A 7 4.84 -2.48 17.82
C GLU A 7 3.60 -3.33 18.07
N GLU A 8 2.96 -3.21 19.23
CA GLU A 8 1.72 -3.92 19.52
C GLU A 8 0.55 -3.43 18.65
N HIS A 9 0.48 -2.11 18.40
CA HIS A 9 -0.54 -1.52 17.54
C HIS A 9 -0.44 -2.03 16.10
N ILE A 10 0.75 -2.04 15.50
CA ILE A 10 0.92 -2.53 14.12
C ILE A 10 0.64 -4.04 14.03
N VAL A 11 1.01 -4.82 15.06
CA VAL A 11 0.70 -6.25 15.14
C VAL A 11 -0.81 -6.49 15.17
N ASN A 12 -1.54 -5.77 16.02
CA ASN A 12 -3.00 -5.89 16.13
C ASN A 12 -3.69 -5.44 14.83
N LYS A 13 -3.15 -4.41 14.17
CA LYS A 13 -3.66 -3.88 12.89
C LYS A 13 -3.61 -4.90 11.75
N VAL A 14 -2.48 -5.60 11.58
CA VAL A 14 -2.33 -6.59 10.50
C VAL A 14 -2.88 -7.98 10.86
N GLY A 15 -3.32 -8.18 12.10
CA GLY A 15 -3.89 -9.44 12.58
C GLY A 15 -2.87 -10.47 13.04
N GLY A 16 -1.73 -10.03 13.60
CA GLY A 16 -0.77 -10.86 14.30
C GLY A 16 0.67 -10.76 13.79
N ARG A 17 1.62 -11.23 14.63
CA ARG A 17 3.08 -11.14 14.35
C ARG A 17 3.49 -11.88 13.07
N PHE A 18 2.87 -13.03 12.80
CA PHE A 18 3.17 -13.80 11.59
C PHE A 18 2.82 -13.03 10.31
N LYS A 19 1.59 -12.47 10.25
CA LYS A 19 1.15 -11.64 9.12
C LYS A 19 2.02 -10.39 8.97
N LEU A 20 2.42 -9.77 10.08
CA LEU A 20 3.34 -8.64 10.06
C LEU A 20 4.67 -8.98 9.40
N SER A 21 5.32 -10.07 9.85
CA SER A 21 6.59 -10.51 9.28
C SER A 21 6.46 -10.85 7.80
N THR A 22 5.41 -11.57 7.40
CA THR A 22 5.16 -11.89 5.99
C THR A 22 4.95 -10.63 5.14
N LEU A 23 4.13 -9.69 5.61
CA LEU A 23 3.84 -8.44 4.89
C LEU A 23 5.10 -7.60 4.72
N ILE A 24 5.90 -7.47 5.78
CA ILE A 24 7.17 -6.76 5.74
C ILE A 24 8.12 -7.41 4.75
N GLN A 25 8.32 -8.72 4.83
CA GLN A 25 9.24 -9.44 3.94
C GLN A 25 8.82 -9.30 2.47
N LYS A 26 7.54 -9.52 2.16
CA LYS A 26 7.03 -9.39 0.77
C LYS A 26 7.20 -7.97 0.25
N ARG A 27 6.91 -6.95 1.05
CA ARG A 27 7.05 -5.55 0.61
C ARG A 27 8.51 -5.14 0.44
N MET A 28 9.39 -5.56 1.34
CA MET A 28 10.84 -5.32 1.22
C MET A 28 11.40 -5.92 -0.08
N ILE A 29 10.96 -7.12 -0.47
CA ILE A 29 11.35 -7.74 -1.75
C ILE A 29 10.87 -6.88 -2.93
N ALA A 30 9.62 -6.41 -2.92
CA ALA A 30 9.09 -5.54 -3.98
C ALA A 30 9.89 -4.22 -4.10
N LEU A 31 10.22 -3.58 -2.98
CA LEU A 31 11.06 -2.38 -2.95
C LEU A 31 12.51 -2.65 -3.40
N ASN A 32 13.02 -3.85 -3.17
CA ASN A 32 14.33 -4.28 -3.70
C ASN A 32 14.30 -4.55 -5.20
N GLN A 33 13.16 -4.96 -5.74
CA GLN A 33 12.92 -5.16 -7.17
C GLN A 33 12.61 -3.85 -7.93
N GLY A 34 12.57 -2.71 -7.24
CA GLY A 34 12.34 -1.40 -7.85
C GLY A 34 10.89 -0.92 -7.83
N ALA A 35 10.00 -1.56 -7.05
CA ALA A 35 8.67 -1.02 -6.81
C ALA A 35 8.75 0.39 -6.19
N ARG A 36 7.85 1.28 -6.59
CA ARG A 36 7.78 2.63 -6.04
C ARG A 36 7.21 2.61 -4.61
N PRO A 37 7.80 3.37 -3.66
CA PRO A 37 7.17 3.67 -2.38
C PRO A 37 5.81 4.31 -2.58
N LEU A 38 4.81 3.90 -1.78
CA LEU A 38 3.47 4.48 -1.79
C LEU A 38 3.35 5.68 -0.84
N VAL A 39 4.41 5.98 -0.09
CA VAL A 39 4.50 7.08 0.86
C VAL A 39 5.69 7.96 0.51
N ASP A 40 5.57 9.28 0.73
CA ASP A 40 6.71 10.19 0.61
C ASP A 40 7.63 9.97 1.81
N ALA A 41 8.76 9.31 1.55
CA ALA A 41 9.76 8.99 2.55
C ALA A 41 11.13 9.48 2.06
N ARG A 42 11.27 10.80 1.95
CA ARG A 42 12.53 11.45 1.54
C ARG A 42 13.68 11.00 2.43
N GLY A 43 14.58 10.18 1.89
CA GLY A 43 15.76 9.69 2.60
C GLY A 43 15.47 8.67 3.71
N ALA A 44 14.26 8.11 3.78
CA ALA A 44 13.96 7.07 4.75
C ALA A 44 14.47 5.70 4.27
N ASP A 45 14.85 4.85 5.22
CA ASP A 45 15.18 3.46 4.94
C ASP A 45 13.94 2.68 4.48
N LYS A 46 14.14 1.63 3.68
CA LYS A 46 13.07 0.78 3.14
C LYS A 46 12.18 0.22 4.24
N MET A 47 12.77 -0.17 5.38
CA MET A 47 11.99 -0.65 6.53
C MET A 47 11.02 0.42 7.06
N ALA A 48 11.47 1.68 7.13
CA ALA A 48 10.63 2.78 7.57
C ALA A 48 9.50 3.06 6.57
N VAL A 49 9.77 2.96 5.26
CA VAL A 49 8.75 3.04 4.19
C VAL A 49 7.68 1.98 4.41
N VAL A 50 8.06 0.72 4.59
CA VAL A 50 7.10 -0.38 4.77
C VAL A 50 6.22 -0.17 6.00
N ILE A 51 6.82 0.24 7.14
CA ILE A 51 6.06 0.51 8.36
C ILE A 51 5.06 1.65 8.12
N GLN A 52 5.46 2.73 7.45
CA GLN A 52 4.56 3.83 7.12
C GLN A 52 3.42 3.40 6.19
N GLU A 53 3.70 2.56 5.19
CA GLU A 53 2.68 2.01 4.29
C GLU A 53 1.65 1.16 5.03
N ILE A 54 2.08 0.35 6.00
CA ILE A 54 1.17 -0.43 6.86
C ILE A 54 0.34 0.51 7.76
N MET A 55 1.00 1.50 8.38
CA MET A 55 0.33 2.44 9.27
C MET A 55 -0.74 3.27 8.55
N GLN A 56 -0.50 3.61 7.28
CA GLN A 56 -1.41 4.37 6.41
C GLN A 56 -2.40 3.49 5.64
N ASP A 57 -2.50 2.19 5.94
CA ASP A 57 -3.41 1.25 5.26
C ASP A 57 -3.21 1.17 3.73
N LYS A 58 -2.00 1.45 3.24
CA LYS A 58 -1.68 1.44 1.80
C LYS A 58 -1.32 0.05 1.27
N ILE A 59 -0.96 -0.87 2.16
CA ILE A 59 -0.65 -2.25 1.82
C ILE A 59 -1.31 -3.22 2.80
N TYR A 60 -1.66 -4.40 2.31
CA TYR A 60 -2.25 -5.47 3.11
C TYR A 60 -1.94 -6.86 2.53
N LEU A 61 -2.23 -7.91 3.29
CA LEU A 61 -2.24 -9.28 2.78
C LEU A 61 -3.67 -9.68 2.43
N ASP A 62 -3.88 -10.20 1.22
CA ASP A 62 -5.17 -10.78 0.84
C ASP A 62 -5.44 -12.14 1.54
N MET A 63 -6.59 -12.74 1.26
CA MET A 63 -7.00 -14.03 1.83
C MET A 63 -6.05 -15.18 1.45
N SER A 64 -5.29 -15.03 0.35
CA SER A 64 -4.26 -15.97 -0.09
C SER A 64 -2.87 -15.64 0.46
N GLY A 65 -2.76 -14.58 1.27
CA GLY A 65 -1.52 -14.12 1.86
C GLY A 65 -0.61 -13.37 0.88
N ASN A 66 -1.11 -12.88 -0.25
CA ASN A 66 -0.34 -12.08 -1.20
C ASN A 66 -0.37 -10.59 -0.83
N LEU A 67 0.73 -9.91 -1.10
CA LEU A 67 0.85 -8.47 -0.90
C LEU A 67 -0.02 -7.74 -1.92
N GLN A 68 -0.94 -6.91 -1.43
CA GLN A 68 -1.76 -6.02 -2.23
C GLN A 68 -1.55 -4.58 -1.76
N ASN A 69 -1.81 -3.65 -2.67
CA ASN A 69 -1.78 -2.21 -2.46
C ASN A 69 -3.21 -1.63 -2.55
N THR A 70 -3.53 -0.70 -1.65
CA THR A 70 -4.87 -0.13 -1.49
C THR A 70 -5.11 1.09 -2.39
N GLU A 71 -4.14 1.47 -3.21
CA GLU A 71 -4.37 2.49 -4.23
C GLU A 71 -5.57 2.04 -5.08
N PRO A 72 -6.60 2.88 -5.26
CA PRO A 72 -7.52 2.62 -6.36
C PRO A 72 -6.63 2.62 -7.59
N THR A 73 -6.56 1.47 -8.27
CA THR A 73 -6.15 1.48 -9.65
C THR A 73 -7.16 2.41 -10.31
N GLU A 74 -6.78 3.66 -10.56
CA GLU A 74 -7.38 4.40 -11.65
C GLU A 74 -7.02 3.55 -12.87
N GLU A 75 -7.90 2.61 -13.18
CA GLU A 75 -7.96 1.96 -14.47
C GLU A 75 -8.14 3.10 -15.46
N ALA A 76 -7.02 3.56 -16.00
CA ALA A 76 -7.00 4.49 -17.09
C ALA A 76 -7.60 3.77 -18.31
N GLU A 77 -8.69 4.36 -18.79
CA GLU A 77 -9.20 4.34 -20.17
C GLU A 77 -9.95 3.09 -20.66
N GLU A 78 -11.28 3.24 -20.83
CA GLU A 78 -11.93 3.02 -22.13
C GLU A 78 -13.32 3.70 -22.17
N GLY A 79 -13.53 4.56 -23.17
CA GLY A 79 -14.87 5.01 -23.56
C GLY A 79 -15.11 6.52 -23.55
N GLY A 80 -14.35 7.26 -24.36
CA GLY A 80 -14.78 8.60 -24.78
C GLY A 80 -16.17 8.53 -25.40
N THR A 81 -17.16 9.17 -24.78
CA THR A 81 -18.39 9.57 -25.47
C THR A 81 -18.37 11.09 -25.55
N VAL A 82 -17.85 11.59 -26.66
CA VAL A 82 -18.23 12.93 -27.13
C VAL A 82 -19.71 12.84 -27.50
N ASP A 83 -20.56 13.42 -26.66
CA ASP A 83 -22.00 13.47 -26.91
C ASP A 83 -22.29 14.43 -28.08
N LEU A 84 -22.48 13.86 -29.27
CA LEU A 84 -22.80 14.55 -30.52
C LEU A 84 -24.26 15.05 -30.58
N THR A 85 -25.05 14.90 -29.50
CA THR A 85 -26.48 15.30 -29.48
C THR A 85 -26.73 16.72 -29.01
N GLN A 86 -25.69 17.45 -28.61
CA GLN A 86 -25.82 18.88 -28.30
C GLN A 86 -25.74 19.70 -29.60
N PRO A 87 -26.84 20.31 -30.08
CA PRO A 87 -26.73 21.32 -31.12
C PRO A 87 -25.88 22.48 -30.57
N SER A 88 -24.89 22.88 -31.35
CA SER A 88 -24.10 24.07 -31.06
C SER A 88 -24.96 25.30 -31.34
N GLU A 89 -25.43 25.97 -30.30
CA GLU A 89 -25.94 27.35 -30.32
C GLU A 89 -25.62 28.05 -29.01
#